data_AF-A0A356QPA6-F1
#
_entry.id   AF-A0A356QPA6-F1
#
_cell.length_a   1.000
_cell.length_b   1.000
_cell.length_c   1.000
_cell.angle_alpha   90.00
_cell.angle_beta   90.00
_cell.angle_gamma   90.00
#
_symmetry.space_group_name_H-M   'P 1'
#
loop_
_entity.id
_entity.type
_entity.pdbx_description
1 polymer ?
#
loop_
_entity_poly.entity_id
_entity_poly.type
_entity_poly.pdbx_seq_one_letter_code
_entity_poly.pdbx_strand_id
1 'polypeptide(L)'
;MGYSFKRTRRSLKGRRDETEFRHTQGLLAELQRWEDRGETELYYFDESGFTQSSALPYAWSPIGHPREVPAYSHSQRLNVLGFLSRQSKLIYHSTIATITTEVVIDAF
;
A
#
# COMPACT_ATOMS: atom_id res chain seq x y z
N MET A 1 0.74 22.68 25.72
CA MET A 1 1.89 21.93 25.17
C MET A 1 1.36 20.94 24.14
N GLY A 2 1.76 21.08 22.86
CA GLY A 2 1.08 20.44 21.73
C GLY A 2 1.94 19.42 20.99
N TYR A 3 2.12 18.23 21.57
CA TYR A 3 2.76 17.11 20.89
C TYR A 3 1.97 15.82 21.11
N SER A 4 1.87 14.97 20.09
CA SER A 4 1.26 13.64 20.16
C SER A 4 2.26 12.57 19.76
N PHE A 5 2.33 11.47 20.51
CA PHE A 5 3.14 10.31 20.15
C PHE A 5 2.54 9.62 18.91
N LYS A 6 3.19 9.80 17.76
CA LYS A 6 2.78 9.20 16.47
C LYS A 6 4.00 8.79 15.68
N ARG A 7 3.85 7.71 14.90
CA ARG A 7 4.86 7.27 13.94
C ARG A 7 5.03 8.35 12.86
N THR A 8 6.25 8.83 12.68
CA THR A 8 6.60 9.70 11.55
C THR A 8 6.39 8.95 10.24
N ARG A 9 5.70 9.58 9.29
CA ARG A 9 5.45 9.02 7.95
C ARG A 9 6.09 9.90 6.89
N ARG A 10 6.60 9.27 5.83
CA ARG A 10 6.89 9.98 4.58
C ARG A 10 5.55 10.43 3.98
N SER A 11 5.46 11.68 3.53
CA SER A 11 4.25 12.22 2.92
C SER A 11 4.61 12.99 1.67
N LEU A 12 3.92 12.68 0.57
CA LEU A 12 4.00 13.44 -0.67
C LEU A 12 3.00 14.60 -0.71
N LYS A 13 2.23 14.85 0.37
CA LYS A 13 1.17 15.86 0.39
C LYS A 13 1.69 17.26 0.04
N GLY A 14 2.89 17.61 0.49
CA GLY A 14 3.52 18.91 0.18
C GLY A 14 4.10 19.01 -1.24
N ARG A 15 4.15 17.89 -2.00
CA ARG A 15 4.65 17.83 -3.38
C ARG A 15 3.52 17.60 -4.40
N ARG A 16 2.27 17.55 -3.94
CA ARG A 16 1.11 17.25 -4.77
C ARG A 16 0.66 18.52 -5.50
N ASP A 17 0.42 18.39 -6.81
CA ASP A 17 -0.36 19.39 -7.54
C ASP A 17 -1.84 19.25 -7.14
N GLU A 18 -2.38 20.30 -6.53
CA GLU A 18 -3.77 20.29 -6.05
C GLU A 18 -4.77 20.25 -7.21
N THR A 19 -4.48 20.92 -8.32
CA THR A 19 -5.37 20.95 -9.49
C THR A 19 -5.48 19.57 -10.12
N GLU A 20 -4.33 18.91 -10.36
CA GLU A 20 -4.30 17.55 -10.89
C GLU A 20 -5.04 16.58 -9.95
N PHE A 21 -4.79 16.69 -8.63
CA PHE A 21 -5.45 15.85 -7.66
C PHE A 21 -6.98 16.01 -7.67
N ARG A 22 -7.49 17.24 -7.71
CA ARG A 22 -8.94 17.49 -7.81
C ARG A 22 -9.53 17.00 -9.12
N HIS A 23 -8.80 17.15 -10.22
CA HIS A 23 -9.21 16.60 -11.51
C HIS A 23 -9.36 15.08 -11.46
N THR A 24 -8.36 14.36 -10.92
CA THR A 24 -8.42 12.90 -10.75
C THR A 24 -9.57 12.47 -9.83
N GLN A 25 -9.85 13.23 -8.75
CA GLN A 25 -11.02 12.96 -7.90
C GLN A 25 -12.35 13.05 -8.68
N GLY A 26 -12.46 14.03 -9.59
CA GLY A 26 -13.63 14.17 -10.46
C GLY A 26 -13.80 12.99 -11.41
N LEU A 27 -12.72 12.55 -12.06
CA LEU A 27 -12.72 11.38 -12.93
C LEU A 27 -13.13 10.10 -12.19
N LEU A 28 -12.58 9.89 -10.99
CA LEU A 28 -12.95 8.74 -10.15
C LEU A 28 -14.45 8.77 -9.79
N ALA A 29 -15.01 9.94 -9.50
CA ALA A 29 -16.44 10.07 -9.20
C ALA A 29 -17.33 9.75 -10.41
N GLU A 30 -16.89 10.06 -11.64
CA GLU A 30 -17.60 9.62 -12.86
C GLU A 30 -17.54 8.09 -13.02
N LEU A 31 -16.37 7.48 -12.84
CA LEU A 31 -16.23 6.02 -12.92
C LEU A 31 -17.13 5.31 -11.91
N GLN A 32 -17.20 5.84 -10.68
CA GLN A 32 -18.11 5.32 -9.65
C GLN A 32 -19.58 5.47 -10.05
N ARG A 33 -19.97 6.57 -10.71
CA ARG A 33 -21.34 6.73 -11.23
C ARG A 33 -21.67 5.71 -12.32
N TRP A 34 -20.71 5.39 -13.18
CA TRP A 34 -20.89 4.41 -14.26
C TRP A 34 -21.05 3.01 -13.66
N GLU A 35 -20.25 2.68 -12.65
CA GLU A 35 -20.38 1.45 -11.88
C GLU A 35 -21.75 1.37 -11.17
N ASP A 36 -22.20 2.45 -10.53
CA ASP A 36 -23.50 2.48 -9.85
C ASP A 36 -24.68 2.29 -10.83
N ARG A 37 -24.51 2.63 -12.11
CA ARG A 37 -25.48 2.34 -13.19
C ARG A 37 -25.34 0.95 -13.81
N GLY A 38 -24.31 0.18 -13.42
CA GLY A 38 -24.02 -1.14 -13.98
C GLY A 38 -23.38 -1.10 -15.37
N GLU A 39 -22.83 0.04 -15.81
CA GLU A 39 -22.20 0.20 -17.12
C GLU A 39 -20.76 -0.31 -17.15
N THR A 40 -20.11 -0.42 -16.00
CA THR A 40 -18.71 -0.87 -15.87
C THR A 40 -18.48 -1.55 -14.52
N GLU A 41 -17.45 -2.38 -14.42
CA GLU A 41 -16.92 -2.86 -13.13
C GLU A 41 -15.70 -2.03 -12.75
N LEU A 42 -15.68 -1.48 -11.53
CA LEU A 42 -14.57 -0.68 -11.03
C LEU A 42 -13.75 -1.47 -10.02
N TYR A 43 -12.45 -1.61 -10.31
CA TYR A 43 -11.48 -2.20 -9.40
C TYR A 43 -10.41 -1.18 -9.00
N TYR A 44 -10.10 -1.15 -7.70
CA TYR A 44 -8.96 -0.42 -7.14
C TYR A 44 -7.77 -1.35 -7.09
N PHE A 45 -6.65 -0.91 -7.64
CA PHE A 45 -5.41 -1.66 -7.71
C PHE A 45 -4.37 -1.10 -6.75
N ASP A 46 -3.66 -1.98 -6.02
CA ASP A 46 -2.48 -1.62 -5.23
C ASP A 46 -1.50 -2.80 -5.12
N GLU A 47 -0.25 -2.50 -4.79
CA GLU A 47 0.81 -3.48 -4.51
C GLU A 47 1.15 -3.50 -3.02
N SER A 48 1.16 -4.68 -2.42
CA SER A 48 1.64 -4.92 -1.06
C SER A 48 2.87 -5.82 -1.03
N GLY A 49 3.91 -5.40 -0.31
CA GLY A 49 5.13 -6.18 -0.11
C GLY A 49 5.27 -6.70 1.32
N PHE A 50 5.40 -8.01 1.47
CA PHE A 50 5.61 -8.67 2.75
C PHE A 50 7.05 -9.19 2.84
N THR A 51 7.75 -8.82 3.90
CA THR A 51 9.13 -9.23 4.17
C THR A 51 9.24 -9.78 5.58
N GLN A 52 10.19 -10.69 5.82
CA GLN A 52 10.48 -11.19 7.17
C GLN A 52 11.42 -10.26 7.95
N SER A 53 11.92 -9.20 7.31
CA SER A 53 12.56 -8.09 8.00
C SER A 53 11.53 -7.44 8.92
N SER A 54 11.55 -7.86 10.19
CA SER A 54 10.65 -7.34 11.20
C SER A 54 10.85 -5.84 11.33
N ALA A 55 9.78 -5.06 11.23
CA ALA A 55 9.80 -3.71 11.78
C ALA A 55 10.14 -3.85 13.28
N LEU A 56 11.29 -3.35 13.71
CA LEU A 56 11.73 -3.46 15.11
C LEU A 56 10.58 -3.01 16.01
N PRO A 57 9.99 -3.89 16.84
CA PRO A 57 8.91 -3.50 17.72
C PRO A 57 9.44 -2.52 18.77
N TYR A 58 8.60 -1.57 19.18
CA TYR A 58 8.92 -0.75 20.35
C TYR A 58 8.97 -1.67 21.58
N ALA A 59 10.07 -1.66 22.30
CA ALA A 59 10.22 -2.41 23.54
C ALA A 59 10.88 -1.52 24.61
N TRP A 60 10.38 -1.62 25.84
CA TRP A 60 11.08 -1.11 27.01
C TRP A 60 12.26 -2.04 27.30
N SER A 61 13.47 -1.48 27.47
CA SER A 61 14.67 -2.21 27.85
C SER A 61 15.47 -1.45 28.92
N PRO A 62 16.19 -2.14 29.82
CA PRO A 62 16.99 -1.49 30.84
C PRO A 62 18.08 -0.60 30.22
N ILE A 63 18.45 0.48 30.93
CA ILE A 63 19.51 1.39 30.49
C ILE A 63 20.81 0.59 30.30
N GLY A 64 21.40 0.69 29.11
CA GLY A 64 22.62 -0.03 28.73
C GLY A 64 22.42 -1.49 28.28
N HIS A 65 21.19 -2.00 28.27
CA HIS A 65 20.89 -3.41 27.93
C HIS A 65 19.75 -3.48 26.91
N PRO A 66 19.98 -3.06 25.65
CA PRO A 66 18.95 -3.12 24.61
C PRO A 66 18.50 -4.57 24.37
N ARG A 67 17.22 -4.77 24.06
CA ARG A 67 16.72 -6.09 23.60
C ARG A 67 17.17 -6.32 22.17
N GLU A 68 17.89 -7.40 21.95
CA GLU A 68 18.32 -7.84 20.62
C GLU A 68 17.32 -8.82 20.02
N VAL A 69 17.05 -8.68 18.72
CA VAL A 69 16.23 -9.60 17.94
C VAL A 69 17.00 -9.98 16.67
N PRO A 70 16.90 -11.23 16.19
CA PRO A 70 17.58 -11.66 14.97
C PRO A 70 17.25 -10.75 13.78
N ALA A 71 18.28 -10.19 13.16
CA ALA A 71 18.13 -9.39 11.95
C ALA A 71 18.14 -10.32 10.72
N TYR A 72 16.97 -10.61 10.16
CA TYR A 72 16.88 -11.23 8.84
C TYR A 72 17.15 -10.15 7.77
N SER A 73 18.42 -9.94 7.43
CA SER A 73 18.87 -8.91 6.48
C SER A 73 18.47 -9.21 5.03
N HIS A 74 18.26 -10.48 4.68
CA HIS A 74 17.93 -10.95 3.34
C HIS A 74 16.73 -11.92 3.37
N SER A 75 15.55 -11.40 3.68
CA SER A 75 14.32 -12.18 3.52
C SER A 75 13.77 -12.01 2.12
N GLN A 76 13.36 -13.11 1.47
CA GLN A 76 12.56 -13.05 0.25
C GLN A 76 11.33 -12.18 0.49
N ARG A 77 11.05 -11.26 -0.44
CA ARG A 77 9.85 -10.42 -0.40
C ARG A 77 8.75 -11.10 -1.19
N LEU A 78 7.59 -11.27 -0.56
CA LEU A 78 6.36 -11.66 -1.24
C LEU A 78 5.62 -10.39 -1.65
N ASN A 79 5.49 -10.17 -2.95
CA ASN A 79 4.68 -9.10 -3.51
C ASN A 79 3.28 -9.64 -3.82
N VAL A 80 2.27 -8.86 -3.49
CA VAL A 80 0.86 -9.16 -3.76
C VAL A 80 0.29 -7.99 -4.53
N LEU A 81 -0.17 -8.28 -5.74
CA LEU A 81 -0.96 -7.38 -6.57
C LEU A 81 -2.43 -7.62 -6.22
N GLY A 82 -3.12 -6.58 -5.73
CA GLY A 82 -4.50 -6.70 -5.27
C GLY A 82 -5.43 -5.79 -6.06
N PHE A 83 -6.56 -6.37 -6.50
CA PHE A 83 -7.66 -5.68 -7.15
C PHE A 83 -8.91 -5.83 -6.29
N LEU A 84 -9.43 -4.73 -5.77
CA LEU A 84 -10.59 -4.71 -4.89
C LEU A 84 -11.72 -3.91 -5.51
N SER A 85 -12.92 -4.49 -5.61
CA SER A 85 -14.12 -3.76 -6.05
C SER A 85 -14.92 -3.18 -4.89
N ARG A 86 -15.81 -2.21 -5.18
CA ARG A 86 -16.76 -1.67 -4.18
C ARG A 86 -17.79 -2.70 -3.72
N GLN A 87 -17.98 -3.79 -4.47
CA GLN A 87 -18.85 -4.91 -4.14
C GLN A 87 -18.11 -6.04 -3.40
N SER A 88 -16.93 -5.75 -2.83
CA SER A 88 -16.12 -6.69 -2.06
C SER A 88 -15.59 -7.89 -2.87
N LYS A 89 -15.45 -7.76 -4.19
CA LYS A 89 -14.71 -8.73 -5.00
C LYS A 89 -13.22 -8.44 -4.85
N LEU A 90 -12.44 -9.45 -4.48
CA LEU A 90 -10.99 -9.37 -4.37
C LEU A 90 -10.35 -10.36 -5.36
N ILE A 91 -9.56 -9.84 -6.29
CA ILE A 91 -8.67 -10.62 -7.16
C ILE A 91 -7.24 -10.29 -6.73
N TYR A 92 -6.40 -11.31 -6.54
CA TYR A 92 -5.02 -11.07 -6.15
C TYR A 92 -4.06 -12.04 -6.82
N HIS A 93 -2.88 -11.54 -7.12
CA HIS A 93 -1.76 -12.30 -7.66
C HIS A 93 -0.56 -12.13 -6.75
N SER A 94 0.04 -13.24 -6.34
CA SER A 94 1.22 -13.23 -5.47
C SER A 94 2.45 -13.68 -6.24
N THR A 95 3.56 -12.96 -6.09
CA THR A 95 4.85 -13.31 -6.69
C THR A 95 6.01 -12.96 -5.77
N ILE A 96 7.09 -13.72 -5.89
CA ILE A 96 8.38 -13.44 -5.24
C ILE A 96 9.33 -12.69 -6.18
N ALA A 97 8.92 -12.47 -7.43
CA ALA A 97 9.69 -11.74 -8.42
C ALA A 97 9.55 -10.22 -8.23
N THR A 98 10.46 -9.48 -8.87
CA THR A 98 10.34 -8.03 -9.04
C THR A 98 9.07 -7.72 -9.83
N ILE A 99 8.28 -6.75 -9.35
CA ILE A 99 7.11 -6.26 -10.08
C ILE A 99 7.59 -5.38 -11.23
N THR A 100 7.44 -5.86 -12.46
CA THR A 100 7.65 -5.10 -13.69
C THR A 100 6.30 -4.80 -14.35
N THR A 101 6.29 -3.92 -15.35
CA THR A 101 5.07 -3.59 -16.11
C THR A 101 4.43 -4.84 -16.71
N GLU A 102 5.23 -5.79 -17.20
CA GLU A 102 4.77 -7.06 -17.77
C GLU A 102 4.05 -7.91 -16.73
N VAL A 103 4.62 -8.03 -15.51
CA VAL A 103 3.99 -8.76 -14.40
C VAL A 103 2.65 -8.14 -14.02
N VAL A 104 2.53 -6.80 -14.11
CA VAL A 104 1.27 -6.11 -13.86
C VAL A 104 0.27 -6.38 -14.98
N ILE A 105 0.68 -6.36 -16.25
CA ILE A 105 -0.18 -6.68 -17.40
C ILE A 105 -0.69 -8.12 -17.31
N ASP A 106 0.16 -9.08 -16.95
CA ASP A 106 -0.21 -10.50 -16.80
C ASP A 106 -1.18 -10.75 -15.63
N ALA A 107 -1.30 -9.79 -14.70
CA ALA A 107 -2.21 -9.88 -13.55
C ALA A 107 -3.61 -9.28 -13.84
N PHE A 108 -3.82 -8.65 -14.99
CA PHE A 108 -5.13 -8.19 -15.47
C PHE A 108 -5.84 -9.27 -16.29
#